data_AF-M1LCA2-F1
#
_entry.id   AF-M1LCA2-F1
#
_cell.length_a   1.000
_cell.length_b   1.000
_cell.length_c   1.000
_cell.angle_alpha   90.00
_cell.angle_beta   90.00
_cell.angle_gamma   90.00
#
_symmetry.space_group_name_H-M   'P 1'
#
loop_
_entity.id
_entity.type
_entity.pdbx_description
1 polymer ?
#
loop_
_entity_poly.entity_id
_entity_poly.type
_entity_poly.pdbx_seq_one_letter_code
_entity_poly.pdbx_strand_id
1 'polypeptide(L)'
;MKERTLAIVSIFILFSLMILIFTNWISLYKNYTSKQCDIKTVEYWGNNFFVISINKNDETVKIINGESMNKTLSSSIVKINNPNIIINNKN
;
A
#
# COMPACT_ATOMS: atom_id res chain seq x y z
N MET A 1 -27.50 -8.75 -42.48
CA MET A 1 -26.72 -9.69 -41.63
C MET A 1 -25.45 -9.07 -41.06
N LYS A 2 -24.57 -8.47 -41.87
CA LYS A 2 -23.31 -7.85 -41.41
C LYS A 2 -23.45 -6.81 -40.28
N GLU A 3 -24.46 -5.95 -40.32
CA GLU A 3 -24.69 -4.93 -39.29
C GLU A 3 -25.10 -5.51 -37.93
N ARG A 4 -25.87 -6.61 -37.92
CA ARG A 4 -26.24 -7.31 -36.68
C ARG A 4 -25.04 -7.99 -36.04
N THR A 5 -24.14 -8.55 -36.86
CA THR A 5 -22.87 -9.12 -36.40
C THR A 5 -21.96 -8.03 -35.82
N LEU A 6 -21.88 -6.86 -36.47
CA LEU A 6 -21.09 -5.73 -35.98
C LEU A 6 -21.59 -5.22 -34.63
N ALA A 7 -22.91 -5.12 -34.45
CA ALA A 7 -23.54 -4.71 -33.19
C ALA A 7 -23.28 -5.70 -32.04
N ILE A 8 -23.29 -7.02 -32.32
CA ILE A 8 -23.00 -8.03 -31.30
C ILE A 8 -21.52 -7.96 -30.88
N VAL A 9 -20.61 -7.77 -31.84
CA VAL A 9 -19.18 -7.63 -31.55
C VAL A 9 -18.89 -6.37 -30.73
N SER A 10 -19.52 -5.24 -31.06
CA SER A 10 -19.32 -4.00 -30.29
C SER A 10 -19.88 -4.10 -28.87
N ILE A 11 -21.01 -4.78 -28.65
CA ILE A 11 -21.52 -5.08 -27.30
C ILE A 11 -20.52 -5.92 -26.50
N PHE A 12 -19.92 -6.95 -27.13
CA PHE A 12 -18.92 -7.80 -26.48
C PHE A 12 -17.67 -7.03 -26.07
N ILE A 13 -17.19 -6.13 -26.93
CA ILE A 13 -16.05 -5.26 -26.65
C ILE A 13 -16.38 -4.33 -25.48
N LEU A 14 -17.56 -3.72 -25.48
CA LEU A 14 -18.01 -2.82 -24.41
C LEU A 14 -18.08 -3.54 -23.06
N PHE A 15 -18.62 -4.76 -23.05
CA PHE A 15 -18.73 -5.58 -21.85
C PHE A 15 -17.35 -5.99 -21.31
N SER A 16 -16.43 -6.38 -22.20
CA SER A 16 -15.06 -6.72 -21.83
C SER A 16 -14.30 -5.52 -21.25
N LEU A 17 -14.52 -4.33 -21.81
CA LEU A 17 -13.94 -3.09 -21.30
C LEU A 17 -14.48 -2.74 -19.90
N MET A 18 -15.78 -2.91 -19.68
CA MET A 18 -16.40 -2.68 -18.36
C MET A 18 -15.82 -3.61 -17.29
N ILE A 19 -15.61 -4.89 -17.61
CA ILE A 19 -14.99 -5.86 -16.69
C ILE A 19 -13.57 -5.41 -16.34
N LEU A 20 -12.76 -5.02 -17.34
CA LEU A 20 -11.38 -4.59 -17.13
C LEU A 20 -11.29 -3.39 -16.19
N ILE A 21 -12.14 -2.38 -16.42
CA ILE A 21 -12.23 -1.18 -15.57
C ILE A 21 -12.60 -1.57 -14.14
N PHE A 22 -13.59 -2.44 -13.96
CA PHE A 22 -14.05 -2.87 -12.64
C PHE A 22 -12.98 -3.65 -11.88
N THR A 23 -12.25 -4.54 -12.55
CA THR A 23 -11.16 -5.30 -11.92
C THR A 23 -9.98 -4.42 -11.51
N ASN A 24 -9.63 -3.43 -12.36
CA ASN A 24 -8.58 -2.47 -12.01
C ASN A 24 -9.01 -1.58 -10.85
N TRP A 25 -10.27 -1.12 -10.85
CA TRP A 25 -10.81 -0.33 -9.74
C TRP A 25 -10.80 -1.10 -8.43
N ILE A 26 -11.21 -2.37 -8.42
CA ILE A 26 -11.15 -3.22 -7.22
C ILE A 26 -9.71 -3.38 -6.73
N SER A 27 -8.76 -3.59 -7.65
CA SER A 27 -7.34 -3.71 -7.30
C SER A 27 -6.80 -2.43 -6.66
N LEU A 28 -7.12 -1.27 -7.24
CA LEU A 28 -6.74 0.02 -6.70
C LEU A 28 -7.44 0.31 -5.37
N TYR A 29 -8.73 -0.04 -5.24
CA TYR A 29 -9.51 0.14 -4.03
C TYR A 29 -9.02 -0.75 -2.88
N LYS A 30 -8.64 -2.00 -3.14
CA LYS A 30 -8.02 -2.89 -2.14
C LYS A 30 -6.68 -2.35 -1.66
N ASN A 31 -5.89 -1.76 -2.56
CA ASN A 31 -4.64 -1.10 -2.19
C ASN A 31 -4.87 0.21 -1.42
N TYR A 32 -5.97 0.91 -1.69
CA TYR A 32 -6.32 2.17 -1.01
C TYR A 32 -6.99 1.95 0.35
N THR A 33 -7.74 0.86 0.51
CA THR A 33 -8.33 0.41 1.79
C THR A 33 -7.31 -0.29 2.69
N SER A 34 -6.11 0.28 2.73
CA SER A 34 -5.30 0.25 3.93
C SER A 34 -6.13 0.72 5.14
N LYS A 35 -6.12 -0.07 6.21
CA LYS A 35 -6.91 0.10 7.44
C LYS A 35 -7.00 1.57 7.87
N GLN A 36 -8.19 2.16 7.82
CA GLN A 36 -8.46 3.44 8.49
C GLN A 36 -8.24 3.25 10.00
N CYS A 37 -7.23 3.92 10.53
CA CYS A 37 -7.04 4.13 11.97
C CYS A 37 -7.82 5.38 12.37
N ASP A 38 -8.44 5.38 13.55
CA ASP A 38 -9.24 6.52 14.04
C ASP A 38 -8.45 7.85 13.96
N ILE A 39 -8.84 8.69 13.01
CA ILE A 39 -8.13 9.91 12.57
C ILE A 39 -7.87 10.91 13.70
N LYS A 40 -8.68 10.92 14.76
CA LYS A 40 -8.59 11.92 15.83
C LYS A 40 -7.34 11.83 16.69
N THR A 41 -6.59 10.73 16.61
CA THR A 41 -5.42 10.50 17.46
C THR A 41 -4.13 10.22 16.70
N VAL A 42 -4.18 10.13 15.36
CA VAL A 42 -3.03 9.74 14.54
C VAL A 42 -2.25 10.98 14.11
N GLU A 43 -0.96 10.98 14.41
CA GLU A 43 -0.01 12.01 13.98
C GLU A 43 0.57 11.68 12.59
N TYR A 44 0.86 10.41 12.33
CA TYR A 44 1.33 9.95 11.02
C TYR A 44 0.89 8.50 10.76
N TRP A 45 0.57 8.21 9.50
CA TRP A 45 0.29 6.87 9.01
C TRP A 45 0.85 6.68 7.60
N GLY A 46 1.45 5.51 7.37
CA GLY A 46 2.02 5.15 6.08
C GLY A 46 1.92 3.65 5.84
N ASN A 47 1.74 3.26 4.57
CA ASN A 47 1.75 1.88 4.13
C ASN A 47 2.98 1.65 3.25
N ASN A 48 3.49 0.41 3.22
CA ASN A 48 4.65 0.01 2.41
C ASN A 48 5.83 0.97 2.54
N PHE A 49 6.28 1.19 3.76
CA PHE A 49 7.33 2.15 4.08
C PHE A 49 8.67 1.43 4.27
N PHE A 50 9.76 2.19 4.15
CA PHE A 50 11.09 1.79 4.61
C PHE A 50 11.69 2.92 5.46
N VAL A 51 12.18 2.58 6.64
CA VAL A 51 12.94 3.48 7.53
C VAL A 51 14.38 3.01 7.56
N ILE A 52 15.31 3.93 7.33
CA ILE A 52 16.74 3.69 7.48
C ILE A 52 17.20 4.48 8.70
N SER A 53 17.63 3.78 9.75
CA SER A 53 18.23 4.34 10.95
C SER A 53 19.73 4.10 10.91
N ILE A 54 20.50 5.17 11.01
CA ILE A 54 21.97 5.14 11.04
C ILE A 54 22.40 5.59 12.42
N ASN A 55 23.06 4.70 13.16
CA ASN A 55 23.71 5.09 14.40
C ASN A 55 25.12 5.59 14.07
N LYS A 56 25.37 6.86 14.38
CA LYS A 56 26.64 7.54 14.06
C LYS A 56 27.82 7.07 14.89
N ASN A 57 27.57 6.41 16.02
CA ASN A 57 28.63 6.02 16.96
C ASN A 57 29.26 4.68 16.59
N ASP A 58 28.46 3.73 16.11
CA ASP A 58 28.88 2.36 15.80
C ASP A 58 28.76 2.03 14.30
N GLU A 59 28.46 3.05 13.47
CA GLU A 59 28.21 2.92 12.03
C GLU A 59 27.16 1.85 11.66
N THR A 60 26.29 1.47 12.61
CA THR A 60 25.26 0.46 12.35
C THR A 60 24.14 1.05 11.52
N VAL A 61 23.74 0.30 10.49
CA VAL A 61 22.60 0.65 9.63
C VAL A 61 21.48 -0.34 9.91
N LYS A 62 20.34 0.18 10.37
CA LYS A 62 19.11 -0.58 10.58
C LYS A 62 18.09 -0.17 9.53
N ILE A 63 17.62 -1.13 8.76
CA ILE A 63 16.54 -0.95 7.80
C ILE A 63 15.30 -1.62 8.38
N ILE A 64 14.20 -0.87 8.48
CA ILE A 64 12.91 -1.35 9.00
C ILE A 64 11.86 -1.11 7.93
N ASN A 65 11.17 -2.17 7.50
CA ASN A 65 10.01 -2.09 6.63
C ASN A 65 8.83 -2.88 7.20
N GLY A 66 7.65 -2.66 6.67
CA GLY A 66 6.43 -3.37 7.07
C GLY A 66 5.24 -2.98 6.22
N GLU A 67 4.11 -3.64 6.45
CA GLU A 67 2.87 -3.39 5.70
C GLU A 67 2.31 -1.99 6.00
N SER A 68 2.32 -1.60 7.27
CA SER A 68 1.86 -0.28 7.70
C SER A 68 2.53 0.17 8.99
N MET A 69 2.64 1.48 9.18
CA MET A 69 3.05 2.11 10.43
C MET A 69 2.07 3.18 10.87
N ASN A 70 1.92 3.35 12.17
CA ASN A 70 1.23 4.51 12.74
C ASN A 70 2.00 5.09 13.93
N LYS A 71 1.81 6.39 14.14
CA LYS A 71 2.19 7.11 15.35
C LYS A 71 0.98 7.92 15.80
N THR A 72 0.66 7.88 17.09
CA THR A 72 -0.43 8.66 17.67
C THR A 72 0.10 9.90 18.38
N LEU A 73 -0.65 11.01 18.38
CA LEU A 73 -0.27 12.28 19.03
C LEU A 73 0.03 12.13 20.53
N SER A 74 -0.66 11.22 21.20
CA SER A 74 -0.50 10.96 22.64
C SER A 74 0.68 10.03 22.98
N SER A 75 1.40 9.52 21.98
CA SER A 75 2.47 8.54 22.17
C SER A 75 3.69 8.84 21.30
N SER A 76 4.87 8.81 21.92
CA SER A 76 6.14 8.82 21.18
C SER A 76 6.44 7.47 20.49
N ILE A 77 5.58 6.46 20.66
CA ILE A 77 5.78 5.12 20.11
C ILE A 77 5.23 5.05 18.69
N VAL A 78 6.06 4.55 17.78
CA VAL A 78 5.63 4.14 16.43
C VAL A 78 5.30 2.66 16.46
N LYS A 79 4.08 2.28 16.04
CA LYS A 79 3.69 0.88 15.86
C LYS A 79 3.81 0.50 14.40
N ILE A 80 4.42 -0.65 14.14
CA ILE A 80 4.63 -1.20 12.81
C ILE A 80 3.92 -2.55 12.73
N ASN A 81 3.08 -2.72 11.71
CA ASN A 81 2.41 -3.98 11.42
C ASN A 81 3.28 -4.81 10.47
N ASN A 82 3.46 -6.09 10.81
CA ASN A 82 4.30 -7.04 10.08
C ASN A 82 5.71 -6.49 9.80
N PRO A 83 6.49 -6.14 10.85
CA PRO A 83 7.81 -5.56 10.66
C PRO A 83 8.81 -6.58 10.15
N ASN A 84 9.60 -6.19 9.16
CA ASN A 84 10.85 -6.85 8.79
C ASN A 84 12.01 -5.89 9.12
N ILE A 85 12.98 -6.38 9.88
CA ILE A 85 14.08 -5.59 10.44
C ILE A 85 15.39 -6.22 10.00
N ILE A 86 16.17 -5.47 9.24
CA ILE A 86 17.48 -5.86 8.76
C ILE A 86 18.51 -4.98 9.48
N ILE A 87 19.43 -5.62 10.21
CA ILE A 87 20.49 -4.93 10.94
C ILE A 87 21.82 -5.33 10.30
N ASN A 88 22.55 -4.35 9.79
CA ASN A 88 23.92 -4.56 9.36
C ASN A 88 24.86 -4.00 10.43
N ASN A 89 25.56 -4.91 11.12
CA ASN A 89 26.66 -4.56 12.00
C ASN A 89 27.96 -4.66 11.18
N LYS A 90 28.75 -3.59 11.13
CA LYS A 90 30.17 -3.74 10.79
C LYS A 90 30.81 -4.55 11.92
N ASN A 91 31.29 -5.75 11.59
CA ASN A 91 32.17 -6.52 12.46
C ASN A 91 33.47 -5.75 12.74
#